data_AF-X1L3L7-F1
#
_entry.id   AF-X1L3L7-F1
#
_cell.length_a   1.000
_cell.length_b   1.000
_cell.length_c   1.000
_cell.angle_alpha   90.00
_cell.angle_beta   90.00
_cell.angle_gamma   90.00
#
_symmetry.space_group_name_H-M   'P 1'
#
loop_
_entity.id
_entity.type
_entity.pdbx_description
1 polymer ?
#
loop_
_entity_poly.entity_id
_entity_poly.type
_entity_poly.pdbx_seq_one_letter_code
_entity_poly.pdbx_strand_id
1 'polypeptide(L)' 'ASNIRLICNKCNKPTAVRREKIKEGKRVRVCKKCGEIIDKV' A
#
# COMPACT_ATOMS: atom_id res chain seq x y z
N ALA A 1 6.38 -14.30 13.74
CA ALA A 1 6.06 -12.97 13.19
C ALA A 1 7.11 -12.62 12.13
N SER A 2 6.70 -12.17 10.94
CA SER A 2 7.65 -11.79 9.89
C SER A 2 8.08 -10.33 10.08
N ASN A 3 9.39 -10.07 10.18
CA ASN A 3 9.95 -8.72 10.33
C ASN A 3 9.99 -7.93 9.00
N ILE A 4 9.19 -8.32 8.03
CA ILE A 4 9.24 -7.82 6.65
C ILE A 4 8.18 -6.73 6.47
N ARG A 5 8.58 -5.60 5.89
CA ARG A 5 7.69 -4.48 5.54
C ARG A 5 7.77 -4.19 4.05
N LEU A 6 6.66 -3.75 3.46
CA LEU A 6 6.63 -3.26 2.09
C LEU A 6 7.23 -1.85 2.02
N ILE A 7 8.04 -1.60 1.00
CA ILE A 7 8.54 -0.27 0.66
C ILE A 7 7.55 0.33 -0.33
N CYS A 8 7.10 1.56 -0.07
CA CYS A 8 6.24 2.29 -1.01
C CYS A 8 7.12 3.00 -2.05
N ASN A 9 6.85 2.77 -3.34
CA ASN A 9 7.63 3.33 -4.46
C ASN A 9 7.63 4.86 -4.53
N LYS A 10 6.63 5.55 -3.96
CA LYS A 10 6.58 7.01 -3.96
C LYS A 10 7.30 7.66 -2.80
N CYS A 11 7.13 7.14 -1.59
CA CYS A 11 7.74 7.74 -0.41
C CYS A 11 9.05 7.06 0.01
N ASN A 12 9.43 5.96 -0.66
CA ASN A 12 10.64 5.16 -0.42
C ASN A 12 10.88 4.82 1.05
N LYS A 13 9.80 4.67 1.81
CA LYS A 13 9.83 4.37 3.24
C LYS A 13 9.15 3.02 3.51
N PRO A 14 9.64 2.23 4.47
CA PRO A 14 8.93 1.04 4.92
C PRO A 14 7.60 1.47 5.53
N THR A 15 6.52 0.89 5.05
CA THR A 15 5.15 1.29 5.39
C THR A 15 4.28 0.08 5.65
N ALA A 16 3.27 0.27 6.51
CA ALA A 16 2.20 -0.69 6.64
C ALA A 16 1.17 -0.45 5.53
N VAL A 17 0.54 -1.53 5.07
CA VAL A 17 -0.46 -1.48 4.01
C VAL A 17 -1.86 -1.40 4.61
N ARG A 18 -2.69 -0.52 4.05
CA ARG A 18 -4.15 -0.51 4.23
C ARG A 18 -4.78 -1.18 3.00
N ARG A 19 -5.85 -1.93 3.18
CA ARG A 19 -6.66 -2.43 2.06
C ARG A 19 -7.86 -1.51 1.89
N GLU A 20 -8.07 -1.00 0.69
CA GLU A 20 -9.24 -0.20 0.33
C GLU A 20 -9.98 -0.84 -0.85
N LYS A 21 -11.30 -0.68 -0.88
CA LYS A 21 -12.12 -1.05 -2.03
C LYS A 21 -12.25 0.18 -2.92
N ILE A 22 -11.82 0.06 -4.18
CA ILE A 22 -12.10 1.08 -5.17
C ILE A 22 -13.51 0.88 -5.73
N LYS A 23 -14.06 1.90 -6.40
CA LYS A 23 -15.40 1.87 -7.02
C LYS A 23 -15.58 0.72 -8.03
N GLU A 24 -14.50 0.20 -8.59
CA GLU A 24 -14.49 -0.95 -9.51
C GLU A 24 -14.61 -2.31 -8.80
N GLY A 25 -14.88 -2.33 -7.49
CA GLY A 25 -15.00 -3.56 -6.68
C GLY A 25 -13.65 -4.24 -6.35
N LYS A 26 -12.57 -3.79 -6.97
CA LYS A 26 -11.21 -4.28 -6.70
C LYS A 26 -10.71 -3.84 -5.33
N ARG A 27 -9.97 -4.73 -4.66
CA ARG A 27 -9.28 -4.44 -3.40
C ARG A 27 -7.86 -4.05 -3.73
N VAL A 28 -7.45 -2.85 -3.33
CA VAL A 28 -6.10 -2.35 -3.53
C VAL A 28 -5.38 -2.15 -2.21
N ARG A 29 -4.06 -2.31 -2.27
CA ARG A 29 -3.12 -2.02 -1.21
C ARG A 29 -2.73 -0.55 -1.29
N VAL A 30 -2.91 0.16 -0.20
CA VAL A 30 -2.64 1.58 -0.06
C VAL A 30 -1.57 1.78 1.01
N CYS A 31 -0.60 2.65 0.74
CA CYS A 31 0.42 3.06 1.69
C CYS A 31 -0.21 3.87 2.82
N LYS A 32 -0.07 3.43 4.08
CA LYS A 32 -0.58 4.18 5.24
C LYS A 32 0.11 5.53 5.48
N LYS A 33 1.31 5.75 4.93
CA LYS A 33 2.08 6.99 5.13
C LYS A 33 1.71 8.10 4.16
N CYS A 34 1.59 7.79 2.87
CA CYS A 34 1.32 8.79 1.83
C CYS A 34 -0.06 8.65 1.18
N GLY A 35 -0.82 7.61 1.50
CA GLY A 35 -2.16 7.39 0.95
C GLY A 35 -2.19 6.88 -0.49
N GLU A 36 -1.04 6.51 -1.07
CA GLU A 36 -0.99 6.08 -2.46
C GLU A 36 -1.19 4.56 -2.63
N ILE A 37 -1.81 4.19 -3.76
CA ILE A 37 -2.01 2.80 -4.17
C ILE A 37 -0.67 2.19 -4.59
N ILE A 38 -0.31 1.08 -3.94
CA ILE A 38 0.94 0.32 -4.16
C ILE A 38 0.80 -0.66 -5.35
N ASP A 39 -0.43 -1.10 -5.67
CA ASP A 39 -0.71 -2.06 -6.74
C ASP A 39 -0.65 -1.47 -8.17
N LYS A 40 -0.31 -0.18 -8.33
CA LYS A 40 0.00 0.39 -9.64
C LYS A 40 1.46 0.09 -9.99
N VAL A 41 1.72 -1.12 -10.48
CA VAL A 41 2.94 -1.43 -11.24
C VAL A 41 2.49 -2.00 -12.57
#